data_AF-A0A847FJQ3-F1
#
_entry.id   AF-A0A847FJQ3-F1
#
_cell.length_a   1.000
_cell.length_b   1.000
_cell.length_c   1.000
_cell.angle_alpha   90.00
_cell.angle_beta   90.00
_cell.angle_gamma   90.00
#
_symmetry.space_group_name_H-M   'P 1'
#
loop_
_entity.id
_entity.type
_entity.pdbx_description
1 polymer ?
#
loop_
_entity_poly.entity_id
_entity_poly.type
_entity_poly.pdbx_seq_one_letter_code
_entity_poly.pdbx_strand_id
1 'polypeptide(L)'
;MLPDTLRHQDGLFIVQRILDGDCAALVGISNTGKSSLLRTLAREEVRRRLDPNLVGQYVFVYVDFNLMLEATEQGFYELVLRHLIEALDAPGSQADYIEQARGAYHTLVSPPTQFQISLSFREGLTAVCQGTSQNLVLLFDEFDEPFEQIDGRVFLNLRALKDRYRQRLTFVTATNRRLSAIRRGRDVDEFIEMFQPFTRVLGPLENSDTDRVIDWVAEQEGYNFDEQDRAFLDHEAGGHLGLLVTACRALGEVTGQSVRDESQHWLIHRQVREQLDRDLNVQSECWKLWEELTEEQQETMIALLGGEADLDRQAVEMLQSRGLLRKGQALLFSPVFEAFVRRQRLTRRKREEGVRVDVESGSVWVDGHQIEALTDLEYRLLLLLYGRLGKICDKYQIVEAVWGEDYIDQVDDARIDKLLSRLRAKIEPDPRNPRYLVTVRGRGYKLSNP
;
A
#
# COMPACT_ATOMS: atom_id res chain seq x y z
N MET A 1 -3.67 -20.51 -9.93
CA MET A 1 -2.82 -19.42 -10.47
C MET A 1 -3.65 -18.63 -11.45
N LEU A 2 -3.42 -17.31 -11.55
CA LEU A 2 -4.05 -16.46 -12.56
C LEU A 2 -3.66 -16.90 -13.99
N PRO A 3 -4.40 -16.48 -15.03
CA PRO A 3 -4.09 -16.81 -16.40
C PRO A 3 -2.67 -16.40 -16.79
N ASP A 4 -1.91 -17.32 -17.38
CA ASP A 4 -0.54 -17.06 -17.84
C ASP A 4 -0.44 -16.07 -19.01
N THR A 5 -1.58 -15.69 -19.59
CA THR A 5 -1.68 -14.71 -20.68
C THR A 5 -1.95 -13.29 -20.18
N LEU A 6 -2.22 -13.12 -18.89
CA LEU A 6 -2.45 -11.82 -18.26
C LEU A 6 -1.21 -10.92 -18.43
N ARG A 7 -1.39 -9.61 -18.61
CA ARG A 7 -0.29 -8.63 -18.68
C ARG A 7 0.68 -8.94 -19.82
N HIS A 8 0.20 -9.50 -20.94
CA HIS A 8 1.06 -9.96 -22.03
C HIS A 8 2.00 -8.87 -22.58
N GLN A 9 1.48 -7.66 -22.79
CA GLN A 9 2.28 -6.52 -23.29
C GLN A 9 3.32 -6.06 -22.27
N ASP A 10 3.00 -6.12 -20.97
CA ASP A 10 3.95 -5.81 -19.90
C ASP A 10 5.06 -6.87 -19.84
N GLY A 11 4.72 -8.14 -20.05
CA GLY A 11 5.69 -9.23 -20.19
C GLY A 11 6.63 -9.06 -21.39
N LEU A 12 6.10 -8.69 -22.55
CA LEU A 12 6.92 -8.39 -23.75
C LEU A 12 7.89 -7.24 -23.49
N PHE A 13 7.44 -6.18 -22.81
CA PHE A 13 8.32 -5.08 -22.42
C PHE A 13 9.50 -5.55 -21.56
N ILE A 14 9.24 -6.36 -20.53
CA ILE A 14 10.29 -6.87 -19.64
C ILE A 14 11.25 -7.80 -20.39
N VAL A 15 10.71 -8.71 -21.20
CA VAL A 15 11.51 -9.63 -22.02
C VAL A 15 12.44 -8.87 -22.96
N GLN A 16 11.94 -7.83 -23.64
CA GLN A 16 12.77 -7.03 -24.53
C GLN A 16 13.95 -6.40 -23.79
N ARG A 17 13.75 -5.84 -22.59
CA ARG A 17 14.84 -5.27 -21.78
C ARG A 17 15.86 -6.32 -21.35
N ILE A 18 15.40 -7.52 -20.99
CA ILE A 18 16.29 -8.64 -20.66
C ILE A 18 17.16 -9.04 -21.86
N LEU A 19 16.59 -9.08 -23.06
CA LEU A 19 17.33 -9.39 -24.30
C LEU A 19 18.36 -8.31 -24.63
N ASP A 20 18.04 -7.05 -24.36
CA ASP A 20 18.97 -5.91 -24.50
C ASP A 20 20.09 -5.95 -23.43
N GLY A 21 19.88 -6.71 -22.35
CA GLY A 21 20.78 -6.83 -21.19
C GLY A 21 20.60 -5.71 -20.16
N ASP A 22 19.45 -5.06 -20.19
CA ASP A 22 19.07 -3.93 -19.35
C ASP A 22 18.24 -4.38 -18.14
N CYS A 23 18.43 -3.71 -17.01
CA CYS A 23 17.58 -3.89 -15.84
C CYS A 23 16.24 -3.18 -16.05
N ALA A 24 15.16 -3.72 -15.49
CA ALA A 24 13.81 -3.17 -15.63
C ALA A 24 13.06 -3.13 -14.31
N ALA A 25 12.23 -2.11 -14.11
CA ALA A 25 11.38 -1.99 -12.92
C ALA A 25 9.91 -2.10 -13.28
N LEU A 26 9.18 -2.98 -12.59
CA LEU A 26 7.73 -3.01 -12.54
C LEU A 26 7.29 -2.19 -11.31
N VAL A 27 6.48 -1.16 -11.54
CA VAL A 27 5.96 -0.31 -10.46
C VAL A 27 4.45 -0.29 -10.54
N GLY A 28 3.75 -0.48 -9.43
CA GLY A 28 2.29 -0.40 -9.43
C GLY A 28 1.74 -0.68 -8.06
N ILE A 29 0.56 -0.17 -7.75
CA ILE A 29 -0.12 -0.39 -6.47
C ILE A 29 -0.35 -1.88 -6.17
N SER A 30 -0.70 -2.19 -4.93
CA SER A 30 -1.11 -3.53 -4.50
C SER A 30 -2.09 -4.16 -5.48
N ASN A 31 -1.94 -5.48 -5.68
CA ASN A 31 -2.87 -6.26 -6.47
C ASN A 31 -3.10 -5.76 -7.91
N THR A 32 -2.10 -5.16 -8.54
CA THR A 32 -2.08 -4.90 -9.99
C THR A 32 -1.57 -6.09 -10.82
N GLY A 33 -1.06 -7.15 -10.18
CA GLY A 33 -0.55 -8.34 -10.88
C GLY A 33 0.96 -8.32 -11.18
N LYS A 34 1.75 -7.48 -10.48
CA LYS A 34 3.22 -7.48 -10.53
C LYS A 34 3.80 -8.88 -10.25
N SER A 35 3.45 -9.44 -9.10
CA SER A 35 3.91 -10.75 -8.65
C SER A 35 3.45 -11.88 -9.56
N SER A 36 2.21 -11.80 -10.06
CA SER A 36 1.71 -12.75 -11.05
C SER A 36 2.56 -12.71 -12.32
N LEU A 37 2.85 -11.51 -12.84
CA LEU A 37 3.66 -11.34 -14.04
C LEU A 37 5.08 -11.90 -13.85
N LEU A 38 5.75 -11.60 -12.72
CA LEU A 38 7.08 -12.12 -12.43
C LEU A 38 7.09 -13.66 -12.30
N ARG A 39 6.13 -14.25 -11.58
CA ARG A 39 6.00 -15.71 -11.47
C ARG A 39 5.75 -16.37 -12.82
N THR A 40 4.87 -15.79 -13.63
CA THR A 40 4.58 -16.28 -14.98
C THR A 40 5.82 -16.18 -15.89
N LEU A 41 6.60 -15.11 -15.81
CA LEU A 41 7.87 -14.98 -16.55
C LEU A 41 8.93 -16.00 -16.12
N ALA A 42 8.92 -16.49 -14.87
CA ALA A 42 9.85 -17.54 -14.44
C ALA A 42 9.58 -18.90 -15.13
N ARG A 43 8.34 -19.15 -15.57
CA ARG A 43 7.93 -20.41 -16.20
C ARG A 43 8.47 -20.51 -17.63
N GLU A 44 9.16 -21.61 -17.94
CA GLU A 44 9.76 -21.83 -19.26
C GLU A 44 8.71 -21.83 -20.40
N GLU A 45 7.54 -22.43 -20.17
CA GLU A 45 6.44 -22.49 -21.16
C GLU A 45 5.94 -21.11 -21.58
N VAL A 46 5.94 -20.15 -20.65
CA VAL A 46 5.55 -18.76 -20.91
C VAL A 46 6.66 -18.08 -21.70
N ARG A 47 7.91 -18.20 -21.23
CA ARG A 47 9.07 -17.63 -21.91
C ARG A 47 9.16 -18.09 -23.36
N ARG A 48 8.94 -19.38 -23.62
CA ARG A 48 8.89 -19.96 -24.97
C ARG A 48 7.84 -19.32 -25.87
N ARG A 49 6.69 -18.93 -25.32
CA ARG A 49 5.61 -18.25 -26.05
C ARG A 49 5.90 -16.77 -26.29
N LEU A 50 6.56 -16.10 -25.34
CA LEU A 50 6.92 -14.69 -25.46
C LEU A 50 8.09 -14.48 -26.42
N ASP A 51 9.19 -15.20 -26.21
CA ASP A 51 10.35 -15.21 -27.10
C ASP A 51 11.10 -16.56 -26.97
N PRO A 52 11.11 -17.39 -28.03
CA PRO A 52 11.83 -18.66 -28.04
C PRO A 52 13.33 -18.57 -27.73
N ASN A 53 13.98 -17.42 -27.97
CA ASN A 53 15.40 -17.22 -27.70
C ASN A 53 15.73 -17.26 -26.20
N LEU A 54 14.74 -17.03 -25.33
CA LEU A 54 14.94 -17.11 -23.88
C LEU A 54 15.21 -18.54 -23.40
N VAL A 55 14.65 -19.53 -24.11
CA VAL A 55 14.71 -20.94 -23.69
C VAL A 55 16.13 -21.47 -23.92
N GLY A 56 16.72 -22.04 -22.88
CA GLY A 56 18.06 -22.61 -22.94
C GLY A 56 19.20 -21.58 -22.92
N GLN A 57 18.94 -20.30 -23.19
CA GLN A 57 19.93 -19.22 -23.09
C GLN A 57 19.84 -18.43 -21.78
N TYR A 58 18.69 -18.43 -21.11
CA TYR A 58 18.48 -17.65 -19.89
C TYR A 58 17.93 -18.50 -18.74
N VAL A 59 18.41 -18.22 -17.53
CA VAL A 59 17.85 -18.73 -16.26
C VAL A 59 17.15 -17.58 -15.57
N PHE A 60 15.86 -17.77 -15.27
CA PHE A 60 15.04 -16.81 -14.55
C PHE A 60 14.90 -17.32 -13.12
N VAL A 61 15.38 -16.54 -12.17
CA VAL A 61 15.33 -16.84 -10.74
C VAL A 61 14.33 -15.89 -10.10
N TYR A 62 13.20 -16.43 -9.70
CA TYR A 62 12.17 -15.69 -8.98
C TYR A 62 12.49 -15.67 -7.49
N VAL A 63 12.49 -14.48 -6.90
CA VAL A 63 12.76 -14.25 -5.47
C VAL A 63 11.64 -13.42 -4.89
N ASP A 64 10.87 -14.00 -3.97
CA ASP A 64 9.78 -13.34 -3.25
C ASP A 64 10.29 -12.85 -1.88
N PHE A 65 10.46 -11.54 -1.72
CA PHE A 65 11.02 -10.98 -0.50
C PHE A 65 10.07 -10.99 0.70
N ASN A 66 8.79 -11.32 0.52
CA ASN A 66 7.91 -11.64 1.66
C ASN A 66 8.36 -12.90 2.42
N LEU A 67 9.22 -13.73 1.82
CA LEU A 67 9.82 -14.90 2.47
C LEU A 67 11.08 -14.57 3.28
N MET A 68 11.50 -13.31 3.29
CA MET A 68 12.62 -12.83 4.10
C MET A 68 12.19 -12.71 5.56
N LEU A 69 12.88 -13.39 6.49
CA LEU A 69 12.52 -13.38 7.92
C LEU A 69 12.79 -12.02 8.59
N GLU A 70 13.91 -11.39 8.23
CA GLU A 70 14.32 -10.08 8.73
C GLU A 70 14.97 -9.30 7.58
N ALA A 71 14.67 -8.00 7.48
CA ALA A 71 15.28 -7.10 6.51
C ALA A 71 16.74 -6.77 6.87
N THR A 72 17.61 -7.77 6.71
CA THR A 72 19.05 -7.68 6.95
C THR A 72 19.83 -8.01 5.67
N GLU A 73 21.09 -7.56 5.61
CA GLU A 73 22.01 -7.93 4.51
C GLU A 73 22.12 -9.46 4.35
N GLN A 74 22.25 -10.18 5.47
CA GLN A 74 22.34 -11.63 5.47
C GLN A 74 21.05 -12.28 4.95
N GLY A 75 19.89 -11.87 5.49
CA GLY A 75 18.59 -12.40 5.05
C GLY A 75 18.33 -12.18 3.56
N PHE A 76 18.68 -11.00 3.05
CA PHE A 76 18.59 -10.68 1.62
C PHE A 76 19.45 -11.64 0.78
N TYR A 77 20.72 -11.78 1.10
CA TYR A 77 21.64 -12.63 0.33
C TYR A 77 21.31 -14.11 0.44
N GLU A 78 20.88 -14.59 1.62
CA GLU A 78 20.50 -15.99 1.83
C GLU A 78 19.33 -16.34 0.92
N LEU A 79 18.30 -15.48 0.90
CA LEU A 79 17.11 -15.68 0.11
C LEU A 79 17.43 -15.75 -1.40
N VAL A 80 18.26 -14.82 -1.88
CA VAL A 80 18.67 -14.75 -3.30
C VAL A 80 19.51 -15.97 -3.69
N LEU A 81 20.54 -16.33 -2.89
CA LEU A 81 21.36 -17.50 -3.21
C LEU A 81 20.58 -18.81 -3.13
N ARG A 82 19.67 -18.95 -2.17
CA ARG A 82 18.83 -20.15 -2.06
C ARG A 82 18.01 -20.36 -3.34
N HIS A 83 17.27 -19.34 -3.78
CA HIS A 83 16.46 -19.42 -5.00
C HIS A 83 17.31 -19.60 -6.25
N LEU A 84 18.51 -18.99 -6.29
CA LEU A 84 19.46 -19.18 -7.39
C LEU A 84 19.88 -20.65 -7.51
N ILE A 85 20.26 -21.27 -6.39
CA ILE A 85 20.65 -22.69 -6.35
C ILE A 85 19.46 -23.56 -6.75
N GLU A 86 18.28 -23.34 -6.18
CA GLU A 86 17.06 -24.10 -6.50
C GLU A 86 16.70 -24.02 -7.99
N ALA A 87 16.84 -22.85 -8.62
CA ALA A 87 16.55 -22.67 -10.05
C ALA A 87 17.56 -23.38 -10.97
N LEU A 88 18.78 -23.63 -10.50
CA LEU A 88 19.85 -24.29 -11.26
C LEU A 88 19.94 -25.79 -10.98
N ASP A 89 19.41 -26.24 -9.84
CA ASP A 89 19.47 -27.61 -9.34
C ASP A 89 18.42 -28.53 -9.98
N ALA A 90 18.49 -28.68 -11.30
CA ALA A 90 17.71 -29.68 -12.00
C ALA A 90 18.21 -31.10 -11.63
N PRO A 91 17.32 -32.10 -11.44
CA PRO A 91 17.72 -33.46 -11.11
C PRO A 91 18.76 -34.02 -12.10
N GLY A 92 19.99 -34.28 -11.62
CA GLY A 92 21.11 -34.78 -12.43
C GLY A 92 22.17 -33.75 -12.82
N SER A 93 22.01 -32.46 -12.45
CA SER A 93 23.03 -31.43 -12.65
C SER A 93 24.15 -31.53 -11.60
N GLN A 94 25.26 -32.22 -11.93
CA GLN A 94 26.49 -32.24 -11.10
C GLN A 94 27.50 -31.19 -11.56
N ALA A 95 27.06 -29.93 -11.70
CA ALA A 95 27.96 -28.89 -12.16
C ALA A 95 28.76 -28.28 -10.99
N ASP A 96 30.09 -28.25 -11.11
CA ASP A 96 31.00 -27.74 -10.06
C ASP A 96 30.63 -26.34 -9.53
N TYR A 97 30.10 -25.47 -10.39
CA TYR A 97 29.71 -24.11 -10.00
C TYR A 97 28.47 -24.07 -9.09
N ILE A 98 27.59 -25.06 -9.18
CA ILE A 98 26.42 -25.18 -8.29
C ILE A 98 26.91 -25.60 -6.90
N GLU A 99 27.85 -26.54 -6.82
CA GLU A 99 28.47 -26.94 -5.55
C GLU A 99 29.26 -25.80 -4.89
N GLN A 100 29.96 -24.99 -5.68
CA GLN A 100 30.59 -23.76 -5.17
C GLN A 100 29.55 -22.78 -4.62
N ALA A 101 28.43 -22.58 -5.31
CA ALA A 101 27.33 -21.73 -4.83
C ALA A 101 26.69 -22.29 -3.54
N ARG A 102 26.52 -23.61 -3.42
CA ARG A 102 26.05 -24.25 -2.18
C ARG A 102 27.03 -24.06 -1.03
N GLY A 103 28.33 -24.21 -1.28
CA GLY A 103 29.37 -23.95 -0.28
C GLY A 103 29.30 -22.52 0.23
N ALA A 104 29.18 -21.55 -0.68
CA ALA A 104 29.01 -20.15 -0.35
C ALA A 104 27.71 -19.90 0.45
N TYR A 105 26.59 -20.51 0.06
CA TYR A 105 25.33 -20.42 0.81
C TYR A 105 25.45 -20.99 2.23
N HIS A 106 26.11 -22.14 2.41
CA HIS A 106 26.32 -22.72 3.74
C HIS A 106 27.14 -21.78 4.64
N THR A 107 28.22 -21.18 4.11
CA THR A 107 28.99 -20.18 4.85
C THR A 107 28.17 -18.92 5.13
N LEU A 108 27.28 -18.52 4.22
CA LEU A 108 26.41 -17.36 4.39
C LEU A 108 25.38 -17.55 5.52
N VAL A 109 24.81 -18.75 5.66
CA VAL A 109 23.83 -19.09 6.72
C VAL A 109 24.45 -19.09 8.12
N SER A 110 25.73 -19.44 8.22
CA SER A 110 26.46 -19.44 9.50
C SER A 110 27.82 -18.78 9.31
N PRO A 111 27.86 -17.45 9.16
CA PRO A 111 29.06 -16.73 8.78
C PRO A 111 30.02 -16.63 9.97
N PRO A 112 31.32 -16.96 9.80
CA PRO A 112 32.31 -16.81 10.86
C PRO A 112 32.56 -15.34 11.23
N THR A 113 32.30 -14.40 10.31
CA THR A 113 32.43 -12.95 10.53
C THR A 113 31.41 -12.20 9.68
N GLN A 114 31.08 -10.94 10.04
CA GLN A 114 30.19 -10.09 9.24
C GLN A 114 30.70 -9.86 7.81
N PHE A 115 32.02 -9.72 7.62
CA PHE A 115 32.61 -9.57 6.29
C PHE A 115 32.29 -10.76 5.37
N GLN A 116 32.20 -11.96 5.95
CA GLN A 116 31.95 -13.18 5.19
C GLN A 116 30.56 -13.21 4.55
N ILE A 117 29.59 -12.44 5.07
CA ILE A 117 28.22 -12.36 4.52
C ILE A 117 28.26 -11.86 3.07
N SER A 118 28.78 -10.65 2.85
CA SER A 118 28.89 -10.07 1.51
C SER A 118 29.85 -10.84 0.59
N LEU A 119 30.94 -11.40 1.16
CA LEU A 119 31.92 -12.17 0.41
C LEU A 119 31.31 -13.47 -0.13
N SER A 120 30.64 -14.26 0.73
CA SER A 120 30.01 -15.52 0.34
C SER A 120 28.94 -15.30 -0.72
N PHE A 121 28.09 -14.27 -0.57
CA PHE A 121 27.12 -13.93 -1.60
C PHE A 121 27.77 -13.69 -2.97
N ARG A 122 28.80 -12.85 -2.98
CA ARG A 122 29.54 -12.50 -4.19
C ARG A 122 30.23 -13.71 -4.81
N GLU A 123 30.81 -14.59 -4.01
CA GLU A 123 31.45 -15.82 -4.45
C GLU A 123 30.43 -16.78 -5.10
N GLY A 124 29.29 -16.99 -4.45
CA GLY A 124 28.22 -17.84 -4.99
C GLY A 124 27.69 -17.34 -6.33
N LEU A 125 27.36 -16.04 -6.43
CA LEU A 125 26.87 -15.47 -7.68
C LEU A 125 27.94 -15.47 -8.78
N THR A 126 29.20 -15.22 -8.42
CA THR A 126 30.35 -15.27 -9.34
C THR A 126 30.56 -16.68 -9.88
N ALA A 127 30.52 -17.70 -9.03
CA ALA A 127 30.67 -19.09 -9.44
C ALA A 127 29.62 -19.45 -10.50
N VAL A 128 28.35 -19.11 -10.25
CA VAL A 128 27.26 -19.33 -11.21
C VAL A 128 27.50 -18.57 -12.51
N CYS A 129 27.75 -17.26 -12.46
CA CYS A 129 27.93 -16.44 -13.67
C CYS A 129 29.11 -16.89 -14.55
N GLN A 130 30.16 -17.47 -13.95
CA GLN A 130 31.31 -18.01 -14.67
C GLN A 130 31.09 -19.43 -15.19
N GLY A 131 30.39 -20.27 -14.41
CA GLY A 131 30.24 -21.68 -14.69
C GLY A 131 29.07 -22.02 -15.62
N THR A 132 27.98 -21.26 -15.60
CA THR A 132 26.88 -21.44 -16.56
C THR A 132 27.20 -20.78 -17.90
N SER A 133 26.68 -21.32 -18.99
CA SER A 133 26.65 -20.65 -20.31
C SER A 133 25.45 -19.72 -20.46
N GLN A 134 24.46 -19.84 -19.57
CA GLN A 134 23.23 -19.08 -19.62
C GLN A 134 23.40 -17.67 -19.03
N ASN A 135 22.54 -16.75 -19.45
CA ASN A 135 22.41 -15.43 -18.85
C ASN A 135 21.48 -15.53 -17.64
N LEU A 136 21.87 -14.90 -16.54
CA LEU A 136 21.13 -14.93 -15.29
C LEU A 136 20.20 -13.73 -15.19
N VAL A 137 18.93 -13.99 -14.89
CA VAL A 137 17.91 -12.98 -14.64
C VAL A 137 17.36 -13.18 -13.23
N LEU A 138 17.55 -12.18 -12.37
CA LEU A 138 17.01 -12.18 -11.01
C LEU A 138 15.74 -11.32 -10.98
N LEU A 139 14.59 -11.96 -10.72
CA LEU A 139 13.30 -11.32 -10.56
C LEU A 139 13.03 -11.09 -9.08
N PHE A 140 13.16 -9.85 -8.64
CA PHE A 140 12.94 -9.41 -7.26
C PHE A 140 11.49 -8.95 -7.11
N ASP A 141 10.68 -9.75 -6.43
CA ASP A 141 9.29 -9.44 -6.12
C ASP A 141 9.17 -8.92 -4.69
N GLU A 142 8.20 -8.03 -4.46
CA GLU A 142 7.97 -7.41 -3.13
C GLU A 142 9.22 -6.72 -2.56
N PHE A 143 9.93 -6.00 -3.43
CA PHE A 143 11.26 -5.47 -3.15
C PHE A 143 11.25 -4.13 -2.37
N ASP A 144 10.07 -3.59 -2.03
CA ASP A 144 9.94 -2.30 -1.31
C ASP A 144 10.66 -2.32 0.05
N GLU A 145 10.32 -3.28 0.92
CA GLU A 145 10.86 -3.37 2.28
C GLU A 145 12.38 -3.65 2.31
N PRO A 146 12.91 -4.64 1.56
CA PRO A 146 14.36 -4.85 1.48
C PRO A 146 15.08 -3.60 1.00
N PHE A 147 14.55 -2.91 -0.01
CA PHE A 147 15.17 -1.70 -0.56
C PHE A 147 15.21 -0.54 0.44
N GLU A 148 14.14 -0.40 1.23
CA GLU A 148 14.02 0.64 2.25
C GLU A 148 14.98 0.39 3.42
N GLN A 149 15.00 -0.83 3.98
CA GLN A 149 15.57 -1.09 5.30
C GLN A 149 17.02 -1.59 5.30
N ILE A 150 17.49 -2.32 4.28
CA ILE A 150 18.83 -2.93 4.32
C ILE A 150 19.95 -1.91 4.04
N ASP A 151 21.18 -2.25 4.42
CA ASP A 151 22.36 -1.39 4.17
C ASP A 151 22.57 -1.14 2.67
N GLY A 152 22.79 0.12 2.28
CA GLY A 152 22.95 0.51 0.87
C GLY A 152 24.15 -0.14 0.17
N ARG A 153 25.15 -0.60 0.93
CA ARG A 153 26.31 -1.36 0.40
C ARG A 153 25.88 -2.64 -0.32
N VAL A 154 24.74 -3.23 0.04
CA VAL A 154 24.16 -4.36 -0.68
C VAL A 154 23.88 -3.98 -2.13
N PHE A 155 23.29 -2.82 -2.37
CA PHE A 155 22.91 -2.36 -3.70
C PHE A 155 24.13 -1.90 -4.52
N LEU A 156 25.13 -1.31 -3.88
CA LEU A 156 26.43 -1.05 -4.51
C LEU A 156 27.12 -2.36 -4.95
N ASN A 157 27.02 -3.43 -4.15
CA ASN A 157 27.55 -4.75 -4.50
C ASN A 157 26.81 -5.34 -5.72
N LEU A 158 25.48 -5.27 -5.75
CA LEU A 158 24.67 -5.71 -6.90
C LEU A 158 24.98 -4.90 -8.17
N ARG A 159 25.15 -3.58 -8.04
CA ARG A 159 25.60 -2.70 -9.13
C ARG A 159 26.96 -3.13 -9.68
N ALA A 160 27.94 -3.34 -8.80
CA ALA A 160 29.27 -3.81 -9.20
C ALA A 160 29.23 -5.18 -9.91
N LEU A 161 28.34 -6.08 -9.46
CA LEU A 161 28.11 -7.36 -10.12
C LEU A 161 27.47 -7.19 -11.50
N LYS A 162 26.48 -6.30 -11.65
CA LYS A 162 25.91 -5.94 -12.96
C LYS A 162 26.98 -5.42 -13.91
N ASP A 163 27.84 -4.52 -13.45
CA ASP A 163 28.85 -3.89 -14.31
C ASP A 163 29.92 -4.89 -14.75
N ARG A 164 30.26 -5.85 -13.89
CA ARG A 164 31.20 -6.93 -14.18
C ARG A 164 30.67 -7.89 -15.24
N TYR A 165 29.41 -8.30 -15.14
CA TYR A 165 28.82 -9.34 -16.00
C TYR A 165 27.96 -8.81 -17.15
N ARG A 166 27.64 -7.50 -17.14
CA ARG A 166 26.90 -6.77 -18.18
C ARG A 166 25.63 -7.52 -18.60
N GLN A 167 25.55 -7.99 -19.85
CA GLN A 167 24.37 -8.66 -20.39
C GLN A 167 24.14 -10.06 -19.78
N ARG A 168 25.14 -10.63 -19.09
CA ARG A 168 25.04 -11.95 -18.46
C ARG A 168 24.32 -11.95 -17.12
N LEU A 169 24.09 -10.78 -16.52
CA LEU A 169 23.37 -10.62 -15.26
C LEU A 169 22.36 -9.48 -15.41
N THR A 170 21.08 -9.76 -15.21
CA THR A 170 20.01 -8.76 -15.30
C THR A 170 19.13 -8.82 -14.06
N PHE A 171 18.72 -7.65 -13.58
CA PHE A 171 17.78 -7.52 -12.46
C PHE A 171 16.44 -6.99 -12.96
N VAL A 172 15.36 -7.57 -12.48
CA VAL A 172 14.00 -7.04 -12.63
C VAL A 172 13.41 -6.86 -11.25
N THR A 173 12.96 -5.65 -10.90
CA THR A 173 12.36 -5.38 -9.58
C THR A 173 10.87 -5.12 -9.72
N ALA A 174 10.04 -5.67 -8.84
CA ALA A 174 8.66 -5.26 -8.65
C ALA A 174 8.50 -4.53 -7.32
N THR A 175 7.97 -3.31 -7.39
CA THR A 175 7.72 -2.46 -6.22
C THR A 175 6.40 -1.71 -6.30
N ASN A 176 5.91 -1.20 -5.17
CA ASN A 176 4.69 -0.39 -5.11
C ASN A 176 4.92 1.04 -5.60
N ARG A 177 6.13 1.56 -5.36
CA ARG A 177 6.57 2.89 -5.82
C ARG A 177 7.90 2.78 -6.54
N ARG A 178 8.27 3.80 -7.34
CA ARG A 178 9.60 3.85 -7.95
C ARG A 178 10.68 3.79 -6.85
N LEU A 179 11.79 3.08 -7.08
CA LEU A 179 12.90 2.99 -6.12
C LEU A 179 13.35 4.37 -5.63
N SER A 180 13.47 5.35 -6.54
CA SER A 180 13.81 6.75 -6.24
C SER A 180 12.81 7.49 -5.34
N ALA A 181 11.62 6.94 -5.13
CA ALA A 181 10.61 7.48 -4.22
C ALA A 181 10.57 6.72 -2.88
N ILE A 182 11.12 5.51 -2.82
CA ILE A 182 11.26 4.72 -1.60
C ILE A 182 12.45 5.22 -0.78
N ARG A 183 13.62 5.32 -1.43
CA ARG A 183 14.86 5.76 -0.79
C ARG A 183 15.74 6.53 -1.77
N ARG A 184 16.46 7.54 -1.28
CA ARG A 184 17.48 8.29 -2.02
C ARG A 184 18.75 8.39 -1.19
N GLY A 185 19.90 8.38 -1.85
CA GLY A 185 21.18 8.48 -1.16
C GLY A 185 22.32 7.95 -2.01
N ARG A 186 23.53 8.48 -1.75
CA ARG A 186 24.75 8.10 -2.49
C ARG A 186 25.06 6.60 -2.43
N ASP A 187 24.52 5.90 -1.45
CA ASP A 187 24.64 4.46 -1.25
C ASP A 187 23.65 3.63 -2.09
N VAL A 188 22.64 4.24 -2.71
CA VAL A 188 21.62 3.55 -3.53
C VAL A 188 21.41 4.15 -4.92
N ASP A 189 21.85 5.40 -5.16
CA ASP A 189 21.59 6.12 -6.41
C ASP A 189 22.12 5.38 -7.66
N GLU A 190 23.35 4.84 -7.60
CA GLU A 190 23.92 4.07 -8.72
C GLU A 190 23.13 2.80 -9.05
N PHE A 191 22.51 2.18 -8.03
CA PHE A 191 21.66 1.02 -8.23
C PHE A 191 20.33 1.43 -8.86
N ILE A 192 19.71 2.51 -8.36
CA ILE A 192 18.46 3.07 -8.90
C ILE A 192 18.61 3.44 -10.39
N GLU A 193 19.73 4.04 -10.77
CA GLU A 193 20.02 4.49 -12.14
C GLU A 193 19.90 3.35 -13.17
N MET A 194 20.17 2.11 -12.78
CA MET A 194 20.05 0.95 -13.68
C MET A 194 18.62 0.70 -14.16
N PHE A 195 17.61 1.16 -13.41
CA PHE A 195 16.19 0.87 -13.66
C PHE A 195 15.41 2.08 -14.18
N GLN A 196 15.90 3.30 -13.94
CA GLN A 196 15.21 4.54 -14.30
C GLN A 196 14.78 4.62 -15.78
N PRO A 197 15.63 4.25 -16.76
CA PRO A 197 15.25 4.33 -18.17
C PRO A 197 14.11 3.37 -18.53
N PHE A 198 13.98 2.26 -17.78
CA PHE A 198 13.12 1.13 -18.13
C PHE A 198 12.18 0.76 -16.98
N THR A 199 11.37 1.75 -16.58
CA THR A 199 10.29 1.55 -15.62
C THR A 199 8.95 1.36 -16.33
N ARG A 200 8.31 0.23 -16.08
CA ARG A 200 6.94 -0.07 -16.52
C ARG A 200 5.98 0.10 -15.36
N VAL A 201 5.08 1.08 -15.48
CA VAL A 201 4.04 1.32 -14.47
C VAL A 201 2.81 0.46 -14.81
N LEU A 202 2.41 -0.43 -13.90
CA LEU A 202 1.21 -1.25 -14.01
C LEU A 202 0.02 -0.48 -13.42
N GLY A 203 -0.83 0.04 -14.30
CA GLY A 203 -2.15 0.57 -13.93
C GLY A 203 -3.22 -0.54 -13.91
N PRO A 204 -4.51 -0.19 -13.94
CA PRO A 204 -5.60 -1.14 -14.13
C PRO A 204 -5.39 -2.07 -15.33
N LEU A 205 -5.97 -3.26 -15.26
CA LEU A 205 -6.00 -4.22 -16.35
C LEU A 205 -6.70 -3.63 -17.57
N GLU A 206 -6.22 -4.00 -18.76
CA GLU A 206 -6.92 -3.72 -20.01
C GLU A 206 -8.14 -4.63 -20.15
N ASN A 207 -9.15 -4.22 -20.92
CA ASN A 207 -10.41 -4.96 -21.05
C ASN A 207 -10.21 -6.45 -21.40
N SER A 208 -9.27 -6.76 -22.31
CA SER A 208 -8.98 -8.15 -22.67
C SER A 208 -8.40 -8.98 -21.52
N ASP A 209 -7.68 -8.33 -20.60
CA ASP A 209 -7.15 -8.98 -19.40
C ASP A 209 -8.22 -9.06 -18.30
N THR A 210 -9.11 -8.06 -18.18
CA THR A 210 -10.31 -8.13 -17.34
C THR A 210 -11.16 -9.34 -17.70
N ASP A 211 -11.49 -9.52 -18.98
CA ASP A 211 -12.31 -10.64 -19.46
C ASP A 211 -11.68 -12.00 -19.10
N ARG A 212 -10.36 -12.13 -19.27
CA ARG A 212 -9.62 -13.36 -18.91
C ARG A 212 -9.66 -13.66 -17.43
N VAL A 213 -9.62 -12.63 -16.57
CA VAL A 213 -9.75 -12.82 -15.13
C VAL A 213 -11.18 -13.24 -14.78
N ILE A 214 -12.19 -12.63 -15.39
CA ILE A 214 -13.59 -13.01 -15.18
C ILE A 214 -13.81 -14.47 -15.61
N ASP A 215 -13.35 -14.85 -16.79
CA ASP A 215 -13.41 -16.24 -17.30
C ASP A 215 -12.73 -17.21 -16.33
N TRP A 216 -11.54 -16.85 -15.88
CA TRP A 216 -10.79 -17.67 -14.93
C TRP A 216 -11.52 -17.86 -13.60
N VAL A 217 -12.07 -16.80 -13.00
CA VAL A 217 -12.87 -16.94 -11.77
C VAL A 217 -14.11 -17.78 -12.02
N ALA A 218 -14.80 -17.54 -13.14
CA ALA A 218 -16.00 -18.29 -13.51
C ALA A 218 -15.71 -19.79 -13.66
N GLU A 219 -14.62 -20.16 -14.32
CA GLU A 219 -14.19 -21.55 -14.47
C GLU A 219 -13.78 -22.19 -13.13
N GLN A 220 -13.04 -21.47 -12.29
CA GLN A 220 -12.58 -22.01 -11.00
C GLN A 220 -13.73 -22.24 -10.02
N GLU A 221 -14.71 -21.35 -9.99
CA GLU A 221 -15.80 -21.35 -9.00
C GLU A 221 -17.11 -21.94 -9.57
N GLY A 222 -17.15 -22.27 -10.87
CA GLY A 222 -18.33 -22.82 -11.55
C GLY A 222 -19.45 -21.79 -11.78
N TYR A 223 -19.10 -20.52 -11.94
CA TYR A 223 -20.07 -19.45 -12.22
C TYR A 223 -20.34 -19.31 -13.72
N ASN A 224 -21.45 -18.65 -14.04
CA ASN A 224 -21.78 -18.24 -15.41
C ASN A 224 -22.10 -16.76 -15.42
N PHE A 225 -21.29 -15.97 -16.14
CA PHE A 225 -21.45 -14.54 -16.29
C PHE A 225 -21.78 -14.21 -17.75
N ASP A 226 -22.90 -13.51 -17.94
CA ASP A 226 -23.27 -12.98 -19.24
C ASP A 226 -22.56 -11.64 -19.54
N GLU A 227 -22.90 -11.01 -20.67
CA GLU A 227 -22.29 -9.75 -21.09
C GLU A 227 -22.62 -8.59 -20.13
N GLN A 228 -23.82 -8.58 -19.51
CA GLN A 228 -24.21 -7.53 -18.58
C GLN A 228 -23.46 -7.66 -17.25
N ASP A 229 -23.26 -8.89 -16.78
CA ASP A 229 -22.42 -9.18 -15.61
C ASP A 229 -20.98 -8.75 -15.84
N ARG A 230 -20.42 -9.07 -16.99
CA ARG A 230 -19.04 -8.68 -17.34
C ARG A 230 -18.87 -7.17 -17.33
N ALA A 231 -19.82 -6.45 -17.94
CA ALA A 231 -19.83 -4.99 -17.94
C ALA A 231 -19.98 -4.42 -16.51
N PHE A 232 -20.82 -5.04 -15.67
CA PHE A 232 -20.95 -4.68 -14.26
C PHE A 232 -19.65 -4.91 -13.49
N LEU A 233 -19.02 -6.07 -13.62
CA LEU A 233 -17.78 -6.43 -12.94
C LEU A 233 -16.63 -5.50 -13.34
N ASP A 234 -16.46 -5.24 -14.64
CA ASP A 234 -15.46 -4.29 -15.14
C ASP A 234 -15.70 -2.88 -14.59
N HIS A 235 -16.97 -2.43 -14.62
CA HIS A 235 -17.34 -1.12 -14.10
C HIS A 235 -17.07 -0.97 -12.61
N GLU A 236 -17.49 -1.93 -11.79
CA GLU A 236 -17.36 -1.90 -10.32
C GLU A 236 -15.90 -2.01 -9.88
N ALA A 237 -15.10 -2.85 -10.54
CA ALA A 237 -13.69 -3.05 -10.20
C ALA A 237 -12.74 -2.03 -10.83
N GLY A 238 -13.15 -1.39 -11.93
CA GLY A 238 -12.33 -0.42 -12.67
C GLY A 238 -11.01 -1.01 -13.16
N GLY A 239 -10.99 -2.29 -13.53
CA GLY A 239 -9.79 -3.02 -13.97
C GLY A 239 -8.78 -3.35 -12.85
N HIS A 240 -9.06 -3.08 -11.58
CA HIS A 240 -8.18 -3.50 -10.50
C HIS A 240 -8.37 -4.98 -10.18
N LEU A 241 -7.32 -5.80 -10.33
CA LEU A 241 -7.38 -7.26 -10.24
C LEU A 241 -7.94 -7.77 -8.91
N GLY A 242 -7.50 -7.24 -7.76
CA GLY A 242 -8.00 -7.66 -6.44
C GLY A 242 -9.51 -7.44 -6.28
N LEU A 243 -9.96 -6.19 -6.46
CA LEU A 243 -11.38 -5.82 -6.54
C LEU A 243 -12.18 -6.64 -7.57
N LEU A 244 -11.62 -6.91 -8.76
CA LEU A 244 -12.28 -7.68 -9.81
C LEU A 244 -12.54 -9.12 -9.37
N VAL A 245 -11.54 -9.80 -8.81
CA VAL A 245 -11.69 -11.18 -8.32
C VAL A 245 -12.73 -11.24 -7.20
N THR A 246 -12.70 -10.28 -6.27
CA THR A 246 -13.68 -10.23 -5.18
C THR A 246 -15.08 -9.91 -5.69
N ALA A 247 -15.21 -9.01 -6.67
CA ALA A 247 -16.50 -8.68 -7.29
C ALA A 247 -17.09 -9.87 -8.04
N CYS A 248 -16.26 -10.63 -8.76
CA CYS A 248 -16.68 -11.87 -9.44
C CYS A 248 -17.26 -12.87 -8.45
N ARG A 249 -16.58 -13.08 -7.32
CA ARG A 249 -17.07 -13.99 -6.27
C ARG A 249 -18.39 -13.54 -5.66
N ALA A 250 -18.51 -12.27 -5.30
CA ALA A 250 -19.75 -11.73 -4.74
C ALA A 250 -20.93 -11.84 -5.73
N LEU A 251 -20.71 -11.53 -7.02
CA LEU A 251 -21.74 -11.69 -8.05
C LEU A 251 -22.08 -13.17 -8.27
N GLY A 252 -21.07 -14.04 -8.33
CA GLY A 252 -21.22 -15.47 -8.50
C GLY A 252 -22.04 -16.13 -7.39
N GLU A 253 -21.85 -15.73 -6.13
CA GLU A 253 -22.66 -16.19 -5.00
C GLU A 253 -24.15 -15.88 -5.14
N VAL A 254 -24.48 -14.69 -5.65
CA VAL A 254 -25.88 -14.27 -5.85
C VAL A 254 -26.50 -14.97 -7.06
N THR A 255 -25.67 -15.36 -8.03
CA THR A 255 -26.14 -15.75 -9.37
C THR A 255 -25.92 -17.20 -9.76
N GLY A 256 -25.12 -17.95 -9.00
CA GLY A 256 -24.81 -19.36 -9.23
C GLY A 256 -25.97 -20.33 -8.98
N GLN A 257 -27.21 -19.84 -8.81
CA GLN A 257 -28.39 -20.67 -8.58
C GLN A 257 -29.48 -20.40 -9.63
N SER A 258 -29.43 -21.20 -10.72
CA SER A 258 -30.45 -21.38 -11.77
C SER A 258 -30.69 -20.23 -12.77
N VAL A 259 -31.31 -20.62 -13.90
CA VAL A 259 -31.65 -19.82 -15.09
C VAL A 259 -32.17 -18.44 -14.70
N ARG A 260 -31.47 -17.41 -15.14
CA ARG A 260 -31.83 -16.01 -14.89
C ARG A 260 -32.89 -15.53 -15.88
N ASP A 261 -33.75 -14.65 -15.37
CA ASP A 261 -34.60 -13.79 -16.19
C ASP A 261 -33.82 -12.50 -16.49
N GLU A 262 -33.63 -12.18 -17.78
CA GLU A 262 -32.90 -10.97 -18.23
C GLU A 262 -33.48 -9.68 -17.64
N SER A 263 -34.76 -9.67 -17.26
CA SER A 263 -35.42 -8.50 -16.65
C SER A 263 -34.97 -8.21 -15.21
N GLN A 264 -34.26 -9.14 -14.56
CA GLN A 264 -33.85 -9.04 -13.15
C GLN A 264 -32.39 -8.60 -12.95
N HIS A 265 -31.60 -8.44 -14.03
CA HIS A 265 -30.18 -8.06 -13.93
C HIS A 265 -29.92 -6.81 -13.11
N TRP A 266 -30.70 -5.75 -13.32
CA TRP A 266 -30.55 -4.50 -12.58
C TRP A 266 -30.77 -4.68 -11.06
N LEU A 267 -31.67 -5.58 -10.66
CA LEU A 267 -31.98 -5.84 -9.25
C LEU A 267 -30.85 -6.63 -8.59
N ILE A 268 -30.34 -7.65 -9.30
CA ILE A 268 -29.19 -8.46 -8.88
C ILE A 268 -27.96 -7.57 -8.71
N HIS A 269 -27.61 -6.78 -9.74
CA HIS A 269 -26.44 -5.90 -9.70
C HIS A 269 -26.53 -4.86 -8.59
N ARG A 270 -27.74 -4.32 -8.34
CA ARG A 270 -27.98 -3.43 -7.20
C ARG A 270 -27.72 -4.13 -5.86
N GLN A 271 -28.27 -5.34 -5.68
CA GLN A 271 -28.06 -6.12 -4.46
C GLN A 271 -26.57 -6.45 -4.25
N VAL A 272 -25.87 -6.87 -5.31
CA VAL A 272 -24.44 -7.16 -5.25
C VAL A 272 -23.64 -5.92 -4.89
N ARG A 273 -23.96 -4.74 -5.45
CA ARG A 273 -23.31 -3.49 -5.07
C ARG A 273 -23.44 -3.20 -3.57
N GLU A 274 -24.64 -3.37 -3.02
CA GLU A 274 -24.87 -3.20 -1.57
C GLU A 274 -24.09 -4.22 -0.72
N GLN A 275 -23.86 -5.43 -1.26
CA GLN A 275 -23.02 -6.47 -0.64
C GLN A 275 -21.52 -6.12 -0.72
N LEU A 276 -21.02 -5.71 -1.89
CA LEU A 276 -19.61 -5.32 -2.10
C LEU A 276 -19.18 -4.21 -1.13
N ASP A 277 -20.10 -3.28 -0.85
CA ASP A 277 -19.88 -2.21 0.11
C ASP A 277 -19.60 -2.68 1.55
N ARG A 278 -20.03 -3.88 1.91
CA ARG A 278 -19.90 -4.46 3.25
C ARG A 278 -18.99 -5.69 3.28
N ASP A 279 -18.61 -6.20 2.11
CA ASP A 279 -17.77 -7.38 1.99
C ASP A 279 -16.38 -7.13 2.57
N LEU A 280 -15.94 -8.02 3.47
CA LEU A 280 -14.68 -7.85 4.20
C LEU A 280 -13.45 -7.96 3.28
N ASN A 281 -13.50 -8.78 2.24
CA ASN A 281 -12.42 -8.93 1.28
C ASN A 281 -12.31 -7.66 0.42
N VAL A 282 -13.44 -7.13 -0.04
CA VAL A 282 -13.49 -5.84 -0.75
C VAL A 282 -12.94 -4.72 0.14
N GLN A 283 -13.38 -4.65 1.40
CA GLN A 283 -12.88 -3.64 2.33
C GLN A 283 -11.38 -3.77 2.56
N SER A 284 -10.85 -4.99 2.70
CA SER A 284 -9.42 -5.23 2.86
C SER A 284 -8.62 -4.75 1.64
N GLU A 285 -9.10 -5.05 0.43
CA GLU A 285 -8.47 -4.60 -0.81
C GLU A 285 -8.48 -3.07 -0.95
N CYS A 286 -9.61 -2.43 -0.62
CA CYS A 286 -9.69 -0.98 -0.58
C CYS A 286 -8.76 -0.38 0.49
N TRP A 287 -8.61 -1.03 1.65
CA TRP A 287 -7.71 -0.57 2.72
C TRP A 287 -6.26 -0.59 2.28
N LYS A 288 -5.81 -1.67 1.62
CA LYS A 288 -4.45 -1.76 1.07
C LYS A 288 -4.17 -0.61 0.09
N LEU A 289 -5.10 -0.37 -0.83
CA LEU A 289 -5.01 0.76 -1.76
C LEU A 289 -4.94 2.11 -1.04
N TRP A 290 -5.69 2.26 0.05
CA TRP A 290 -5.73 3.49 0.83
C TRP A 290 -4.43 3.74 1.61
N GLU A 291 -3.86 2.73 2.26
CA GLU A 291 -2.62 2.85 3.03
C GLU A 291 -1.39 3.15 2.16
N GLU A 292 -1.39 2.73 0.89
CA GLU A 292 -0.31 3.03 -0.05
C GLU A 292 -0.26 4.48 -0.53
N LEU A 293 -1.29 5.27 -0.21
CA LEU A 293 -1.39 6.68 -0.55
C LEU A 293 -0.78 7.55 0.54
N THR A 294 -0.12 8.63 0.12
CA THR A 294 0.30 9.68 1.04
C THR A 294 -0.92 10.42 1.61
N GLU A 295 -0.75 11.13 2.73
CA GLU A 295 -1.84 11.93 3.31
C GLU A 295 -2.41 12.94 2.31
N GLU A 296 -1.54 13.63 1.57
CA GLU A 296 -1.88 14.56 0.47
C GLU A 296 -2.71 13.88 -0.63
N GLN A 297 -2.37 12.64 -1.01
CA GLN A 297 -3.12 11.86 -2.00
C GLN A 297 -4.49 11.45 -1.46
N GLN A 298 -4.56 11.02 -0.20
CA GLN A 298 -5.82 10.69 0.47
C GLN A 298 -6.75 11.91 0.58
N GLU A 299 -6.21 13.08 0.92
CA GLU A 299 -6.95 14.35 0.98
C GLU A 299 -7.47 14.76 -0.39
N THR A 300 -6.61 14.69 -1.42
CA THR A 300 -6.99 14.98 -2.80
C THR A 300 -8.13 14.08 -3.28
N MET A 301 -8.10 12.79 -2.94
CA MET A 301 -9.20 11.86 -3.26
C MET A 301 -10.51 12.21 -2.56
N ILE A 302 -10.44 12.63 -1.29
CA ILE A 302 -11.61 13.06 -0.53
C ILE A 302 -12.20 14.35 -1.11
N ALA A 303 -11.35 15.31 -1.45
CA ALA A 303 -11.72 16.59 -2.04
C ALA A 303 -12.35 16.41 -3.44
N LEU A 304 -11.80 15.50 -4.26
CA LEU A 304 -12.36 15.08 -5.54
C LEU A 304 -13.82 14.60 -5.40
N LEU A 305 -14.10 13.73 -4.42
CA LEU A 305 -15.47 13.27 -4.15
C LEU A 305 -16.36 14.33 -3.50
N GLY A 306 -15.74 15.37 -2.94
CA GLY A 306 -16.40 16.54 -2.39
C GLY A 306 -16.87 17.55 -3.42
N GLY A 307 -16.36 17.48 -4.65
CA GLY A 307 -16.58 18.52 -5.66
C GLY A 307 -15.86 19.83 -5.30
N GLU A 308 -14.76 19.75 -4.56
CA GLU A 308 -13.95 20.90 -4.20
C GLU A 308 -13.20 21.44 -5.43
N ALA A 309 -13.17 22.76 -5.61
CA ALA A 309 -12.69 23.39 -6.84
C ALA A 309 -11.17 23.59 -6.90
N ASP A 310 -10.51 23.63 -5.74
CA ASP A 310 -9.08 23.89 -5.62
C ASP A 310 -8.37 22.61 -5.18
N LEU A 311 -7.97 21.81 -6.17
CA LEU A 311 -7.27 20.55 -5.97
C LEU A 311 -5.79 20.75 -6.30
N ASP A 312 -4.92 20.15 -5.49
CA ASP A 312 -3.51 20.09 -5.82
C ASP A 312 -3.30 19.34 -7.15
N ARG A 313 -2.87 20.09 -8.16
CA ARG A 313 -2.65 19.55 -9.51
C ARG A 313 -1.58 18.45 -9.52
N GLN A 314 -0.54 18.58 -8.72
CA GLN A 314 0.52 17.59 -8.63
C GLN A 314 -0.01 16.29 -8.02
N ALA A 315 -0.80 16.38 -6.95
CA ALA A 315 -1.43 15.21 -6.33
C ALA A 315 -2.40 14.51 -7.30
N VAL A 316 -3.21 15.27 -8.05
CA VAL A 316 -4.09 14.71 -9.09
C VAL A 316 -3.29 13.99 -10.18
N GLU A 317 -2.22 14.60 -10.70
CA GLU A 317 -1.34 13.99 -11.69
C GLU A 317 -0.69 12.69 -11.16
N MET A 318 -0.29 12.66 -9.88
CA MET A 318 0.22 11.43 -9.24
C MET A 318 -0.84 10.33 -9.18
N LEU A 319 -2.07 10.63 -8.76
CA LEU A 319 -3.18 9.67 -8.72
C LEU A 319 -3.52 9.13 -10.12
N GLN A 320 -3.52 9.99 -11.14
CA GLN A 320 -3.69 9.59 -12.54
C GLN A 320 -2.58 8.64 -13.00
N SER A 321 -1.32 8.95 -12.67
CA SER A 321 -0.17 8.13 -13.06
C SER A 321 -0.21 6.72 -12.45
N ARG A 322 -0.85 6.57 -11.28
CA ARG A 322 -1.09 5.27 -10.62
C ARG A 322 -2.34 4.55 -11.13
N GLY A 323 -3.12 5.17 -12.02
CA GLY A 323 -4.36 4.62 -12.55
C GLY A 323 -5.50 4.57 -11.52
N LEU A 324 -5.43 5.39 -10.46
CA LEU A 324 -6.48 5.52 -9.45
C LEU A 324 -7.60 6.47 -9.87
N LEU A 325 -7.42 7.15 -11.00
CA LEU A 325 -8.41 8.02 -11.64
C LEU A 325 -8.73 7.48 -13.03
N ARG A 326 -9.99 7.62 -13.45
CA ARG A 326 -10.42 7.29 -14.81
C ARG A 326 -9.71 8.20 -15.81
N LYS A 327 -9.28 7.63 -16.94
CA LYS A 327 -8.50 8.37 -17.95
C LYS A 327 -9.25 9.63 -18.41
N GLY A 328 -8.60 10.78 -18.26
CA GLY A 328 -9.14 12.08 -18.66
C GLY A 328 -10.31 12.59 -17.81
N GLN A 329 -10.57 11.99 -16.65
CA GLN A 329 -11.68 12.37 -15.77
C GLN A 329 -11.19 12.54 -14.33
N ALA A 330 -11.79 13.47 -13.60
CA ALA A 330 -11.62 13.65 -12.16
C ALA A 330 -12.52 12.69 -11.36
N LEU A 331 -12.58 11.42 -11.79
CA LEU A 331 -13.40 10.37 -11.19
C LEU A 331 -12.50 9.22 -10.78
N LEU A 332 -12.81 8.61 -9.64
CA LEU A 332 -12.08 7.43 -9.17
C LEU A 332 -12.28 6.26 -10.13
N PHE A 333 -11.26 5.41 -10.24
CA PHE A 333 -11.25 4.30 -11.20
C PHE A 333 -12.40 3.30 -10.97
N SER A 334 -12.74 3.04 -9.70
CA SER A 334 -13.71 2.04 -9.26
C SER A 334 -14.82 2.65 -8.39
N PRO A 335 -16.11 2.41 -8.70
CA PRO A 335 -17.24 2.77 -7.84
C PRO A 335 -17.19 2.13 -6.45
N VAL A 336 -16.74 0.88 -6.36
CA VAL A 336 -16.56 0.17 -5.07
C VAL A 336 -15.52 0.90 -4.21
N PHE A 337 -14.39 1.28 -4.81
CA PHE A 337 -13.38 2.07 -4.11
C PHE A 337 -13.87 3.47 -3.78
N GLU A 338 -14.66 4.10 -4.66
CA GLU A 338 -15.30 5.37 -4.38
C GLU A 338 -16.20 5.30 -3.13
N ALA A 339 -17.03 4.27 -3.02
CA ALA A 339 -17.88 4.09 -1.85
C ALA A 339 -17.05 3.91 -0.56
N PHE A 340 -15.91 3.21 -0.64
CA PHE A 340 -14.94 3.15 0.44
C PHE A 340 -14.39 4.54 0.82
N VAL A 341 -13.92 5.34 -0.13
CA VAL A 341 -13.38 6.69 0.13
C VAL A 341 -14.45 7.61 0.70
N ARG A 342 -15.72 7.50 0.25
CA ARG A 342 -16.85 8.22 0.85
C ARG A 342 -17.01 7.88 2.33
N ARG A 343 -16.84 6.61 2.73
CA ARG A 343 -16.83 6.21 4.15
C ARG A 343 -15.63 6.80 4.90
N GLN A 344 -14.44 6.81 4.28
CA GLN A 344 -13.25 7.43 4.89
C GLN A 344 -13.40 8.94 5.08
N ARG A 345 -14.09 9.63 4.17
CA ARG A 345 -14.43 11.04 4.34
C ARG A 345 -15.31 11.27 5.57
N LEU A 346 -16.29 10.40 5.81
CA LEU A 346 -17.16 10.51 6.98
C LEU A 346 -16.40 10.26 8.29
N THR A 347 -15.48 9.29 8.32
CA THR A 347 -14.66 9.00 9.50
C THR A 347 -13.60 10.08 9.75
N ARG A 348 -12.96 10.61 8.70
CA ARG A 348 -12.01 11.74 8.81
C ARG A 348 -12.69 13.04 9.23
N ARG A 349 -13.85 13.40 8.65
CA ARG A 349 -14.65 14.54 9.15
C ARG A 349 -14.98 14.39 10.62
N LYS A 350 -15.29 13.18 11.08
CA LYS A 350 -15.54 12.91 12.50
C LYS A 350 -14.28 13.02 13.37
N ARG A 351 -13.08 12.88 12.81
CA ARG A 351 -11.80 13.14 13.50
C ARG A 351 -11.43 14.62 13.51
N GLU A 352 -11.83 15.36 12.48
CA GLU A 352 -11.59 16.80 12.39
C GLU A 352 -12.59 17.57 13.25
N GLU A 353 -13.86 17.19 13.31
CA GLU A 353 -14.86 17.84 14.16
C GLU A 353 -14.63 17.58 15.66
N GLY A 354 -14.79 18.62 16.49
CA GLY A 354 -14.70 18.52 17.94
C GLY A 354 -13.45 19.14 18.56
N VAL A 355 -13.30 18.97 19.88
CA VAL A 355 -12.16 19.49 20.66
C VAL A 355 -11.19 18.35 20.93
N ARG A 356 -9.92 18.49 20.52
CA ARG A 356 -8.85 17.51 20.75
C ARG A 356 -7.70 18.13 21.52
N VAL A 357 -7.13 17.36 22.44
CA VAL A 357 -6.00 17.80 23.28
C VAL A 357 -4.86 16.78 23.14
N ASP A 358 -3.69 17.25 22.73
CA ASP A 358 -2.44 16.51 22.83
C ASP A 358 -1.79 16.84 24.18
N VAL A 359 -1.83 15.87 25.09
CA VAL A 359 -1.36 16.06 26.47
C VAL A 359 0.17 16.14 26.56
N GLU A 360 0.89 15.54 25.62
CA GLU A 360 2.36 15.54 25.60
C GLU A 360 2.91 16.89 25.13
N SER A 361 2.34 17.44 24.05
CA SER A 361 2.75 18.75 23.52
C SER A 361 2.03 19.94 24.16
N GLY A 362 0.88 19.70 24.82
CA GLY A 362 0.01 20.76 25.33
C GLY A 362 -0.83 21.45 24.26
N SER A 363 -0.83 20.95 23.02
CA SER A 363 -1.56 21.53 21.90
C SER A 363 -3.05 21.20 21.94
N VAL A 364 -3.88 22.16 21.53
CA VAL A 364 -5.33 21.99 21.45
C VAL A 364 -5.80 22.28 20.03
N TRP A 365 -6.64 21.40 19.49
CA TRP A 365 -7.28 21.55 18.19
C TRP A 365 -8.79 21.64 18.36
N VAL A 366 -9.43 22.51 17.58
CA VAL A 366 -10.89 22.60 17.47
C VAL A 366 -11.26 22.55 16.01
N ASP A 367 -12.14 21.62 15.65
CA ASP A 367 -12.62 21.44 14.27
C ASP A 367 -11.44 21.34 13.26
N GLY A 368 -10.40 20.61 13.66
CA GLY A 368 -9.18 20.36 12.86
C GLY A 368 -8.14 21.48 12.87
N HIS A 369 -8.43 22.62 13.49
CA HIS A 369 -7.56 23.79 13.52
C HIS A 369 -6.88 23.94 14.88
N GLN A 370 -5.57 24.20 14.89
CA GLN A 370 -4.87 24.49 16.14
C GLN A 370 -5.30 25.86 16.64
N ILE A 371 -5.83 25.89 17.86
CA ILE A 371 -6.28 27.14 18.48
C ILE A 371 -5.10 27.88 19.12
N GLU A 372 -5.34 29.14 19.46
CA GLU A 372 -4.40 29.91 20.25
C GLU A 372 -4.07 29.23 21.60
N ALA A 373 -2.84 29.44 22.08
CA ALA A 373 -2.38 28.85 23.33
C ALA A 373 -3.35 29.17 24.49
N LEU A 374 -3.74 28.13 25.21
CA LEU A 374 -4.52 28.26 26.43
C LEU A 374 -3.61 28.76 27.57
N THR A 375 -4.16 29.60 28.44
CA THR A 375 -3.50 29.89 29.72
C THR A 375 -3.52 28.64 30.61
N ASP A 376 -2.63 28.57 31.60
CA ASP A 376 -2.52 27.41 32.50
C ASP A 376 -3.87 27.02 33.14
N LEU A 377 -4.68 28.00 33.60
CA LEU A 377 -6.00 27.72 34.18
C LEU A 377 -7.03 27.25 33.14
N GLU A 378 -6.99 27.80 31.92
CA GLU A 378 -7.88 27.37 30.82
C GLU A 378 -7.54 25.95 30.38
N TYR A 379 -6.25 25.63 30.30
CA TYR A 379 -5.75 24.32 29.94
C TYR A 379 -6.10 23.27 31.00
N ARG A 380 -5.91 23.57 32.30
CA ARG A 380 -6.32 22.68 33.40
C ARG A 380 -7.83 22.41 33.40
N LEU A 381 -8.63 23.45 33.17
CA LEU A 381 -10.09 23.30 33.06
C LEU A 381 -10.46 22.40 31.89
N LEU A 382 -9.85 22.63 30.72
CA LEU A 382 -10.09 21.81 29.54
C LEU A 382 -9.65 20.36 29.79
N LEU A 383 -8.47 20.13 30.36
CA LEU A 383 -7.96 18.80 30.71
C LEU A 383 -8.87 18.05 31.67
N LEU A 384 -9.39 18.70 32.72
CA LEU A 384 -10.36 18.08 33.64
C LEU A 384 -11.59 17.58 32.87
N LEU A 385 -12.17 18.44 32.04
CA LEU A 385 -13.40 18.15 31.31
C LEU A 385 -13.16 17.14 30.19
N TYR A 386 -11.98 17.17 29.55
CA TYR A 386 -11.56 16.23 28.52
C TYR A 386 -11.25 14.84 29.11
N GLY A 387 -10.61 14.76 30.28
CA GLY A 387 -10.45 13.50 31.02
C GLY A 387 -11.78 12.91 31.49
N ARG A 388 -12.86 13.72 31.51
CA ARG A 388 -14.22 13.34 31.93
C ARG A 388 -15.25 13.58 30.82
N LEU A 389 -14.88 13.32 29.57
CA LEU A 389 -15.73 13.54 28.39
C LEU A 389 -17.17 13.04 28.60
N GLY A 390 -18.13 13.92 28.29
CA GLY A 390 -19.56 13.67 28.43
C GLY A 390 -20.10 13.63 29.87
N LYS A 391 -19.24 13.62 30.90
CA LYS A 391 -19.63 13.62 32.31
C LYS A 391 -19.72 15.04 32.87
N ILE A 392 -20.61 15.24 33.84
CA ILE A 392 -20.77 16.53 34.51
C ILE A 392 -19.67 16.67 35.56
N CYS A 393 -18.90 17.75 35.47
CA CYS A 393 -18.00 18.22 36.52
C CYS A 393 -18.70 19.34 37.29
N ASP A 394 -18.86 19.15 38.60
CA ASP A 394 -19.42 20.19 39.46
C ASP A 394 -18.37 21.29 39.76
N LYS A 395 -18.82 22.35 40.45
CA LYS A 395 -17.98 23.50 40.76
C LYS A 395 -16.81 23.15 41.67
N TYR A 396 -17.01 22.26 42.64
CA TYR A 396 -15.95 21.85 43.57
C TYR A 396 -14.82 21.14 42.82
N GLN A 397 -15.19 20.22 41.94
CA GLN A 397 -14.25 19.49 41.08
C GLN A 397 -13.47 20.42 40.13
N ILE A 398 -14.13 21.47 39.63
CA ILE A 398 -13.47 22.48 38.80
C ILE A 398 -12.49 23.30 39.65
N VAL A 399 -12.88 23.73 40.85
CA VAL A 399 -12.01 24.53 41.71
C VAL A 399 -10.76 23.75 42.11
N GLU A 400 -10.97 22.50 42.57
CA GLU A 400 -9.91 21.58 42.95
C GLU A 400 -8.91 21.33 41.82
N ALA A 401 -9.38 21.00 40.61
CA ALA A 401 -8.49 20.67 39.51
C ALA A 401 -7.75 21.88 38.90
N VAL A 402 -8.35 23.07 38.95
CA VAL A 402 -7.79 24.26 38.30
C VAL A 402 -6.92 25.06 39.26
N TRP A 403 -7.37 25.28 40.51
CA TRP A 403 -6.69 26.11 41.51
C TRP A 403 -6.09 25.32 42.68
N GLY A 404 -6.56 24.10 42.95
CA GLY A 404 -6.12 23.25 44.07
C GLY A 404 -7.10 23.19 45.24
N GLU A 405 -6.98 22.17 46.09
CA GLU A 405 -7.88 21.91 47.23
C GLU A 405 -7.98 23.11 48.21
N ASP A 406 -6.88 23.81 48.45
CA ASP A 406 -6.83 24.96 49.38
C ASP A 406 -7.71 26.15 48.96
N TYR A 407 -8.20 26.14 47.70
CA TYR A 407 -8.96 27.24 47.10
C TYR A 407 -10.48 27.01 47.07
N ILE A 408 -10.96 25.88 47.58
CA ILE A 408 -12.40 25.50 47.55
C ILE A 408 -13.30 26.60 48.14
N ASP A 409 -12.90 27.24 49.24
CA ASP A 409 -13.67 28.30 49.90
C ASP A 409 -13.28 29.72 49.47
N GLN A 410 -12.31 29.86 48.56
CA GLN A 410 -11.73 31.14 48.14
C GLN A 410 -12.10 31.56 46.72
N VAL A 411 -12.60 30.63 45.91
CA VAL A 411 -13.00 30.86 44.51
C VAL A 411 -14.52 31.03 44.46
N ASP A 412 -14.96 32.23 44.05
CA ASP A 412 -16.37 32.52 43.84
C ASP A 412 -16.86 32.05 42.46
N ASP A 413 -18.17 31.93 42.33
CA ASP A 413 -18.83 31.56 41.07
C ASP A 413 -18.44 32.48 39.91
N ALA A 414 -18.21 33.77 40.19
CA ALA A 414 -17.85 34.76 39.18
C ALA A 414 -16.48 34.46 38.53
N ARG A 415 -15.51 33.95 39.30
CA ARG A 415 -14.21 33.52 38.76
C ARG A 415 -14.33 32.29 37.87
N ILE A 416 -15.13 31.31 38.27
CA ILE A 416 -15.41 30.11 37.46
C ILE A 416 -16.07 30.51 36.14
N ASP A 417 -17.08 31.37 36.20
CA ASP A 417 -17.81 31.85 35.01
C ASP A 417 -16.90 32.65 34.07
N LYS A 418 -15.98 33.46 34.61
CA LYS A 418 -14.99 34.18 33.80
C LYS A 418 -14.02 33.23 33.11
N LEU A 419 -13.57 32.17 33.79
CA LEU A 419 -12.69 31.16 33.20
C LEU A 419 -13.41 30.39 32.09
N LEU A 420 -14.64 29.95 32.32
CA LEU A 420 -15.47 29.27 31.32
C LEU A 420 -15.75 30.15 30.11
N SER A 421 -16.04 31.44 30.32
CA SER A 421 -16.27 32.41 29.25
C SER A 421 -15.03 32.58 28.35
N ARG A 422 -13.84 32.66 28.96
CA ARG A 422 -12.58 32.74 28.20
C ARG A 422 -12.30 31.45 27.44
N LEU A 423 -12.49 30.29 28.07
CA LEU A 423 -12.30 29.01 27.39
C LEU A 423 -13.26 28.88 26.19
N ARG A 424 -14.55 29.24 26.37
CA ARG A 424 -15.53 29.27 25.28
C ARG A 424 -15.14 30.19 24.13
N ALA A 425 -14.59 31.37 24.44
CA ALA A 425 -14.11 32.28 23.40
C ALA A 425 -13.03 31.67 22.49
N LYS A 426 -12.31 30.66 22.98
CA LYS A 426 -11.24 29.97 22.25
C LYS A 426 -11.69 28.69 21.58
N ILE A 427 -12.64 27.96 22.17
CA ILE A 427 -13.04 26.63 21.69
C ILE A 427 -14.40 26.58 21.01
N GLU A 428 -15.25 27.60 21.17
CA GLU A 428 -16.60 27.60 20.60
C GLU A 428 -16.67 28.45 19.33
N PRO A 429 -17.39 27.98 18.30
CA PRO A 429 -17.73 28.81 17.14
C PRO A 429 -18.56 30.05 17.53
N ASP A 430 -19.50 29.89 18.48
CA ASP A 430 -20.24 30.99 19.11
C ASP A 430 -20.26 30.79 20.64
N PRO A 431 -19.51 31.59 21.41
CA PRO A 431 -19.47 31.48 22.87
C PRO A 431 -20.82 31.70 23.57
N ARG A 432 -21.78 32.35 22.91
CA ARG A 432 -23.13 32.58 23.45
C ARG A 432 -24.04 31.36 23.30
N ASN A 433 -23.74 30.50 22.32
CA ASN A 433 -24.44 29.27 22.04
C ASN A 433 -23.44 28.08 22.05
N PRO A 434 -22.90 27.72 23.23
CA PRO A 434 -21.80 26.76 23.31
C PRO A 434 -22.22 25.35 22.85
N ARG A 435 -21.48 24.81 21.88
CA ARG A 435 -21.61 23.44 21.36
C ARG A 435 -20.80 22.45 22.21
N TYR A 436 -19.58 22.83 22.61
CA TYR A 436 -18.63 21.92 23.25
C TYR A 436 -18.71 21.99 24.78
N LEU A 437 -18.56 23.17 25.38
CA LEU A 437 -18.58 23.41 26.82
C LEU A 437 -19.99 23.74 27.30
N VAL A 438 -20.75 22.70 27.64
CA VAL A 438 -22.17 22.80 27.98
C VAL A 438 -22.38 23.03 29.47
N THR A 439 -23.18 24.05 29.82
CA THR A 439 -23.66 24.27 31.19
C THR A 439 -24.88 23.40 31.47
N VAL A 440 -24.79 22.57 32.50
CA VAL A 440 -25.92 21.83 33.05
C VAL A 440 -26.43 22.58 34.28
N ARG A 441 -27.53 23.33 34.11
CA ARG A 441 -28.09 24.21 35.14
C ARG A 441 -28.24 23.49 36.48
N GLY A 442 -27.69 24.10 37.53
CA GLY A 442 -27.72 23.58 38.91
C GLY A 442 -26.85 22.35 39.17
N ARG A 443 -26.08 21.85 38.19
CA ARG A 443 -25.27 20.63 38.34
C ARG A 443 -23.79 20.82 38.00
N GLY A 444 -23.46 21.71 37.07
CA GLY A 444 -22.07 21.98 36.68
C GLY A 444 -21.87 22.10 35.18
N TYR A 445 -20.72 21.65 34.69
CA TYR A 445 -20.27 21.84 33.32
C TYR A 445 -19.77 20.52 32.72
N LYS A 446 -19.89 20.35 31.40
CA LYS A 446 -19.37 19.18 30.71
C LYS A 446 -18.85 19.54 29.32
N LEU A 447 -17.86 18.80 28.85
CA LEU A 447 -17.44 18.81 27.47
C LEU A 447 -18.28 17.79 26.68
N SER A 448 -18.97 18.25 25.64
CA SER A 448 -19.87 17.46 24.79
C SER A 448 -19.35 17.50 23.35
N ASN A 449 -19.41 16.35 22.67
CA ASN A 449 -19.02 16.19 21.26
C ASN A 449 -17.49 16.34 21.01
N PRO A 450 -16.68 15.33 21.39
CA PRO A 450 -15.25 15.27 21.07
C PRO A 450 -14.96 14.96 19.61
#